data_AF-A0A6N1DU85-F1
#
_entry.id   AF-A0A6N1DU85-F1
#
_cell.length_a   1.000
_cell.length_b   1.000
_cell.length_c   1.000
_cell.angle_alpha   90.00
_cell.angle_beta   90.00
_cell.angle_gamma   90.00
#
_symmetry.space_group_name_H-M   'P 1'
#
loop_
_entity.id
_entity.type
_entity.pdbx_description
1 polymer ?
#
loop_
_entity_poly.entity_id
_entity_poly.type
_entity_poly.pdbx_seq_one_letter_code
_entity_poly.pdbx_strand_id
1 'polypeptide(L)'
;MDKKNNYKILEYIQNSKIPITLKGYSTFEIDRMLEKIYTDISILLNDLEVEQKQNQELQNQLKKTQTKKEQLEFDLIRLKTQLSEIKKGKNE
;
A
#
# COMPACT_ATOMS: atom_id res chain seq x y z
N MET A 1 0.68 -4.82 8.75
CA MET A 1 1.67 -5.85 8.38
C MET A 1 2.98 -5.48 9.02
N ASP A 2 3.55 -6.35 9.85
CA ASP A 2 4.81 -6.09 10.54
C ASP A 2 6.00 -6.17 9.57
N LYS A 3 6.79 -5.10 9.48
CA LYS A 3 8.06 -5.06 8.72
C LYS A 3 8.96 -6.26 9.05
N LYS A 4 8.86 -6.78 10.29
CA LYS A 4 9.56 -7.98 10.78
C LYS A 4 9.30 -9.26 9.96
N ASN A 5 8.18 -9.39 9.25
CA ASN A 5 7.90 -10.58 8.45
C ASN A 5 8.48 -10.50 7.04
N ASN A 6 8.58 -9.30 6.47
CA ASN A 6 8.99 -9.12 5.07
C ASN A 6 10.48 -9.46 4.83
N TYR A 7 11.33 -9.24 5.82
CA TYR A 7 12.78 -9.50 5.73
C TYR A 7 13.20 -10.91 6.18
N LYS A 8 12.27 -11.73 6.69
CA LYS A 8 12.58 -13.12 7.10
C LYS A 8 13.08 -13.99 5.96
N ILE A 9 12.63 -13.70 4.74
CA ILE A 9 13.06 -14.46 3.56
C ILE A 9 14.52 -14.14 3.19
N LEU A 10 14.95 -12.89 3.38
CA LEU A 10 16.34 -12.47 3.20
C LEU A 10 17.24 -13.10 4.27
N GLU A 11 16.78 -13.13 5.52
CA GLU A 11 17.48 -13.81 6.62
C GLU A 11 17.60 -15.33 6.37
N TYR A 12 16.56 -15.96 5.82
CA TYR A 12 16.60 -17.39 5.45
C TYR A 12 17.61 -17.67 4.34
N ILE A 13 17.61 -16.87 3.26
CA ILE A 13 18.55 -17.01 2.15
C ILE A 13 19.99 -16.80 2.63
N GLN A 14 20.23 -15.75 3.42
CA GLN A 14 21.57 -15.42 3.92
C GLN A 14 22.13 -16.47 4.88
N ASN A 15 21.26 -17.16 5.65
CA ASN A 15 21.65 -18.20 6.59
C ASN A 15 21.56 -19.63 6.00
N SER A 16 21.12 -19.77 4.76
CA SER A 16 20.96 -21.09 4.14
C SER A 16 22.32 -21.71 3.83
N LYS A 17 22.75 -22.66 4.67
CA LYS A 17 23.87 -23.55 4.37
C LYS A 17 23.37 -24.67 3.46
N ILE A 18 23.66 -24.58 2.17
CA ILE A 18 23.27 -25.60 1.20
C ILE A 18 24.17 -26.84 1.44
N PRO A 19 23.63 -28.00 1.82
CA PRO A 19 24.42 -29.23 1.90
C PRO A 19 24.95 -29.56 0.49
N ILE A 20 26.25 -29.80 0.39
CA ILE A 20 27.03 -29.91 -0.87
C ILE A 20 26.75 -31.26 -1.59
N THR A 21 25.48 -31.63 -1.76
CA THR A 21 25.05 -32.88 -2.39
C THR A 21 24.28 -32.67 -3.70
N LEU A 22 24.17 -31.43 -4.20
CA LEU A 22 23.74 -31.16 -5.57
C LEU A 22 24.88 -31.55 -6.53
N LYS A 23 24.99 -32.84 -6.84
CA LYS A 23 25.86 -33.38 -7.90
C LYS A 23 25.67 -32.55 -9.18
N GLY A 24 26.61 -31.67 -9.51
CA GLY A 24 26.71 -31.03 -10.82
C GLY A 24 26.88 -29.50 -10.84
N TYR A 25 26.63 -28.79 -9.73
CA TYR A 25 26.85 -27.33 -9.68
C TYR A 25 28.06 -26.99 -8.81
N SER A 26 28.89 -26.04 -9.26
CA SER A 26 29.95 -25.53 -8.41
C SER A 26 29.34 -24.68 -7.29
N THR A 27 29.91 -24.74 -6.09
CA THR A 27 29.47 -23.91 -4.95
C THR A 27 29.53 -22.42 -5.31
N PHE A 28 30.52 -22.01 -6.10
CA PHE A 28 30.67 -20.66 -6.61
C PHE A 28 29.48 -20.17 -7.46
N GLU A 29 28.97 -21.02 -8.36
CA GLU A 29 27.80 -20.67 -9.18
C GLU A 29 26.54 -20.55 -8.32
N ILE A 30 26.39 -21.44 -7.34
CA ILE A 30 25.27 -21.41 -6.40
C ILE A 30 25.33 -20.12 -5.56
N ASP A 31 26.49 -19.77 -5.00
CA ASP A 31 26.66 -18.57 -4.19
C ASP A 31 26.34 -17.31 -5.01
N ARG A 32 26.85 -17.23 -6.25
CA ARG A 32 26.56 -16.11 -7.17
C ARG A 32 25.07 -16.00 -7.52
N MET A 33 24.38 -17.14 -7.67
CA MET A 33 22.93 -17.16 -7.89
C MET A 33 22.18 -16.67 -6.66
N LEU A 34 22.58 -17.10 -5.46
CA LEU A 34 21.98 -16.65 -4.20
C LEU A 34 22.19 -15.16 -3.96
N GLU A 35 23.37 -14.61 -4.26
CA GLU A 35 23.63 -13.17 -4.18
C GLU A 35 22.69 -12.38 -5.08
N LYS A 36 22.51 -12.82 -6.33
CA LYS A 36 21.58 -12.18 -7.26
C LYS A 36 20.15 -12.24 -6.76
N ILE A 37 19.70 -13.41 -6.28
CA ILE A 37 18.35 -13.59 -5.72
C ILE A 37 18.15 -12.69 -4.50
N TYR A 38 19.17 -12.55 -3.64
CA TYR A 38 19.13 -11.67 -2.47
C TYR A 38 18.95 -10.20 -2.90
N THR A 39 19.71 -9.75 -3.90
CA THR A 39 19.56 -8.39 -4.45
C THR A 39 18.17 -8.17 -5.04
N ASP A 40 17.70 -9.08 -5.88
CA ASP A 40 16.39 -8.96 -6.54
C ASP A 40 15.25 -8.91 -5.50
N ILE A 41 15.30 -9.75 -4.47
CA ILE A 41 14.31 -9.74 -3.38
C ILE A 41 14.40 -8.44 -2.57
N SER A 42 15.61 -7.93 -2.31
CA SER A 42 15.79 -6.67 -1.58
C SER A 42 15.16 -5.50 -2.34
N ILE A 43 15.31 -5.45 -3.67
CA ILE A 43 14.68 -4.44 -4.52
C ILE A 43 13.14 -4.58 -4.45
N LEU A 44 12.61 -5.80 -4.62
CA LEU A 44 11.17 -6.04 -4.57
C LEU A 44 10.54 -5.66 -3.22
N LEU A 45 11.26 -5.90 -2.12
CA LEU A 45 10.80 -5.50 -0.79
C LEU A 45 10.77 -3.98 -0.62
N ASN A 46 11.75 -3.26 -1.19
CA ASN A 46 11.75 -1.80 -1.19
C ASN A 46 10.60 -1.24 -2.03
N ASP A 47 10.37 -1.78 -3.22
CA ASP A 47 9.27 -1.35 -4.10
C ASP A 47 7.92 -1.60 -3.43
N LEU A 48 7.76 -2.74 -2.75
CA LEU A 48 6.58 -3.05 -1.96
C LEU A 48 6.35 -2.04 -0.84
N GLU A 49 7.40 -1.58 -0.16
CA GLU A 49 7.29 -0.55 0.90
C GLU A 49 6.82 0.80 0.33
N VAL A 50 7.33 1.19 -0.84
CA VAL A 50 6.90 2.42 -1.54
C VAL A 50 5.42 2.34 -1.92
N GLU A 51 5.00 1.24 -2.54
CA GLU A 51 3.60 1.00 -2.93
C GLU A 51 2.66 0.99 -1.72
N GLN A 52 3.06 0.37 -0.61
CA GLN A 52 2.28 0.37 0.63
C GLN A 52 2.08 1.79 1.18
N LYS A 53 3.13 2.62 1.15
CA LYS A 53 3.05 4.01 1.58
C LYS A 53 2.13 4.83 0.69
N GLN A 54 2.22 4.66 -0.63
CA GLN A 54 1.33 5.33 -1.59
C GLN A 54 -0.13 4.91 -1.38
N ASN A 55 -0.40 3.63 -1.16
CA ASN A 55 -1.74 3.13 -0.87
C ASN A 55 -2.30 3.76 0.41
N GLN A 56 -1.49 3.84 1.47
CA GLN A 56 -1.90 4.50 2.72
C GLN A 56 -2.23 5.99 2.50
N GLU A 57 -1.47 6.69 1.66
CA GLU A 57 -1.75 8.08 1.31
C GLU A 57 -3.06 8.23 0.53
N LEU A 58 -3.29 7.37 -0.46
CA LEU A 58 -4.54 7.33 -1.23
C LEU A 58 -5.75 7.04 -0.33
N GLN A 59 -5.63 6.12 0.63
CA GLN A 59 -6.69 5.85 1.61
C GLN A 59 -7.02 7.08 2.45
N ASN A 60 -6.00 7.84 2.87
CA ASN A 60 -6.20 9.10 3.60
C ASN A 60 -6.90 10.16 2.74
N GLN A 61 -6.52 10.28 1.46
CA GLN A 61 -7.16 11.19 0.52
C GLN A 61 -8.62 10.81 0.25
N LEU A 62 -8.90 9.52 0.12
CA LEU A 62 -10.25 8.99 -0.07
C LEU A 62 -11.13 9.35 1.13
N LYS A 63 -10.64 9.15 2.36
CA LYS A 63 -11.37 9.50 3.58
C LYS A 63 -11.68 11.00 3.65
N LYS A 64 -10.71 11.87 3.34
CA LYS A 64 -10.95 13.33 3.27
C LYS A 64 -12.01 13.70 2.24
N THR A 65 -11.97 13.05 1.08
CA THR A 65 -12.94 13.29 -0.01
C THR A 65 -14.34 12.84 0.39
N GLN A 66 -14.48 11.70 1.06
CA GLN A 66 -15.75 11.21 1.59
C GLN A 66 -16.37 12.20 2.59
N THR A 67 -15.59 12.69 3.57
CA THR A 67 -16.07 13.70 4.51
C THR A 67 -16.51 14.99 3.80
N LYS A 68 -15.77 15.44 2.79
CA LYS A 68 -16.15 16.63 2.01
C LYS A 68 -17.45 16.41 1.23
N LYS A 69 -17.65 15.21 0.69
CA LYS A 69 -18.89 14.84 0.00
C LYS A 69 -20.08 14.91 0.97
N GLU A 70 -19.97 14.30 2.15
CA GLU A 70 -21.03 14.32 3.17
C GLU A 70 -21.40 15.76 3.58
N GLN A 71 -20.40 16.62 3.76
CA GLN A 71 -20.63 18.03 4.05
C GLN A 71 -21.40 18.74 2.92
N LEU A 72 -21.02 18.51 1.66
CA LEU A 72 -21.72 19.12 0.52
C LEU A 72 -23.14 18.60 0.37
N GLU A 73 -23.40 17.32 0.68
CA GLU A 73 -24.75 16.76 0.69
C GLU A 73 -25.62 17.45 1.74
N PHE A 74 -25.08 17.68 2.94
CA PHE A 74 -25.77 18.43 3.99
C PHE A 74 -26.06 19.88 3.58
N ASP A 75 -25.05 20.58 3.04
CA ASP A 75 -25.20 21.97 2.60
C ASP A 75 -26.26 22.09 1.48
N LEU A 76 -26.30 21.13 0.56
CA LEU A 76 -27.29 21.08 -0.51
C LEU A 76 -28.72 20.89 0.02
N ILE A 77 -28.91 20.02 1.02
CA ILE A 77 -30.21 19.85 1.68
C ILE A 77 -30.63 21.17 2.34
N ARG A 78 -29.73 21.79 3.11
CA ARG A 78 -29.99 23.06 3.79
C ARG A 78 -30.42 24.15 2.81
N LEU A 79 -29.68 24.31 1.71
CA LEU A 79 -29.99 25.31 0.69
C LEU A 79 -31.34 25.03 0.03
N LYS A 80 -31.66 23.76 -0.27
CA LYS A 80 -32.99 23.40 -0.81
C LYS A 80 -34.11 23.79 0.14
N THR A 81 -33.96 23.56 1.43
CA THR A 81 -34.96 23.96 2.45
C THR A 81 -35.15 25.47 2.47
N GLN A 82 -34.08 26.25 2.57
CA GLN A 82 -34.14 27.72 2.57
C GLN A 82 -34.80 28.26 1.30
N LEU A 83 -34.47 27.68 0.15
CA LEU A 83 -35.04 28.08 -1.14
C LEU A 83 -36.55 27.76 -1.22
N SER A 84 -36.99 26.67 -0.58
CA SER A 84 -38.42 26.34 -0.45
C SER A 84 -39.18 27.31 0.45
N GLU A 85 -38.57 27.74 1.57
CA GLU A 85 -39.15 28.72 2.50
C GLU A 85 -39.32 30.08 1.82
N ILE A 86 -38.29 30.55 1.12
CA ILE A 86 -38.33 31.79 0.33
C ILE A 86 -39.44 31.73 -0.74
N LYS A 87 -39.61 30.58 -1.40
CA LYS A 87 -40.67 30.41 -2.40
C LYS A 87 -42.07 30.46 -1.78
N LYS A 88 -42.27 29.94 -0.57
CA LYS A 88 -43.55 30.00 0.13
C LYS A 88 -43.89 31.43 0.56
N GLY A 89 -42.96 32.14 1.18
CA GLY A 89 -43.17 33.53 1.63
C GLY A 89 -43.29 34.56 0.51
N LYS A 90 -43.11 34.18 -0.77
CA LYS A 90 -43.39 35.02 -1.95
C LYS A 90 -44.79 34.80 -2.54
N ASN A 91 -45.49 33.75 -2.13
CA ASN A 91 -46.83 33.40 -2.62
C ASN A 91 -47.94 33.71 -1.59
N GLU A 92 -47.58 34.32 -0.46
CA GLU A 92 -48.47 34.91 0.55
C GLU A 92 -48.50 36.44 0.38
#